data_AF-I1GQN2-F1
#
_entry.id   AF-I1GQN2-F1
#
_cell.length_a   1.000
_cell.length_b   1.000
_cell.length_c   1.000
_cell.angle_alpha   90.00
_cell.angle_beta   90.00
_cell.angle_gamma   90.00
#
_symmetry.space_group_name_H-M   'P 1'
#
loop_
_entity.id
_entity.type
_entity.pdbx_description
1 polymer ?
#
loop_
_entity_poly.entity_id
_entity_poly.type
_entity_poly.pdbx_seq_one_letter_code
_entity_poly.pdbx_strand_id
1 'polypeptide(L)'
;MASPPVRQWGELQHDLLVSIMSRVGSPDLLSGGAPRACSAWWGAARDPLAWRRVDLRDWTALTSARRAAGTGGTSRRVSVQDDLAGVLEIAARRADGRMEAVLLPEFADEEHLLFLAERSLNLHYFSFPTTCMTYDQFCKVIGKLQYLRGMAVDESLINYDVLLHVYQCCPNFLELKVFAVYVDEDMASIICDCLPRLKKLEIPNSDMSCAAIIKFLDCLEELEYMDISGYETSVISSSVLHKASRLKVFVWNSKFELGEFKDCSNCGEHSINPQEPCKCTIDHKVMDWLAGPLQIN
;
A
#
# COMPACT_ATOMS: atom_id res chain seq x y z
N MET A 1 -39.95 31.33 -0.91
CA MET A 1 -39.40 30.46 0.14
C MET A 1 -37.92 30.80 0.26
N ALA A 2 -37.45 31.24 1.42
CA ALA A 2 -36.02 31.46 1.65
C ALA A 2 -35.32 30.09 1.70
N SER A 3 -34.25 29.91 0.93
CA SER A 3 -33.39 28.73 1.02
C SER A 3 -32.88 28.61 2.47
N PRO A 4 -32.83 27.40 3.05
CA PRO A 4 -32.29 27.22 4.39
C PRO A 4 -30.86 27.78 4.44
N PRO A 5 -30.44 28.39 5.56
CA PRO A 5 -29.11 28.95 5.68
C PRO A 5 -28.08 27.85 5.43
N VAL A 6 -27.22 28.08 4.43
CA VAL A 6 -26.12 27.17 4.11
C VAL A 6 -25.15 27.21 5.28
N ARG A 7 -25.03 26.11 6.04
CA ARG A 7 -24.00 25.99 7.07
C ARG A 7 -22.64 26.08 6.43
N GLN A 8 -21.81 27.00 6.91
CA GLN A 8 -20.46 27.14 6.40
C GLN A 8 -19.61 26.01 6.95
N TRP A 9 -18.92 25.28 6.07
CA TRP A 9 -18.02 24.20 6.46
C TRP A 9 -16.90 24.63 7.42
N GLY A 10 -16.58 25.93 7.47
CA GLY A 10 -15.62 26.50 8.42
C GLY A 10 -16.12 26.62 9.86
N GLU A 11 -17.44 26.48 10.09
CA GLU A 11 -18.05 26.55 11.43
C GLU A 11 -18.18 25.18 12.10
N LEU A 12 -17.72 24.11 11.46
CA LEU A 12 -17.65 22.79 12.07
C LEU A 12 -16.70 22.81 13.28
N GLN A 13 -16.98 21.94 14.25
CA GLN A 13 -16.10 21.76 15.40
C GLN A 13 -14.70 21.32 14.94
N HIS A 14 -13.68 21.79 15.64
CA HIS A 14 -12.28 21.60 15.24
C HIS A 14 -11.90 20.13 15.10
N ASP A 15 -12.39 19.28 16.00
CA ASP A 15 -12.19 17.82 15.95
C ASP A 15 -12.76 17.18 14.68
N LEU A 16 -13.93 17.63 14.21
CA LEU A 16 -14.51 17.19 12.93
C LEU A 16 -13.67 17.67 11.75
N LEU A 17 -13.19 18.91 11.77
CA LEU A 17 -12.30 19.43 10.74
C LEU A 17 -10.99 18.64 10.68
N VAL A 18 -10.39 18.32 11.82
CA VAL A 18 -9.18 17.50 11.92
C VAL A 18 -9.44 16.09 11.40
N SER A 19 -10.59 15.49 11.72
CA SER A 19 -10.99 14.19 11.17
C SER A 19 -11.11 14.21 9.64
N ILE A 20 -11.68 15.28 9.08
CA ILE A 20 -11.73 15.48 7.63
C ILE A 20 -10.30 15.61 7.07
N MET A 21 -9.45 16.46 7.65
CA MET A 21 -8.08 16.66 7.20
C MET A 21 -7.26 15.37 7.20
N SER A 22 -7.47 14.50 8.21
CA SER A 22 -6.82 13.19 8.28
C SER A 22 -7.19 12.23 7.13
N ARG A 23 -8.25 12.53 6.36
CA ARG A 23 -8.76 11.72 5.24
C ARG A 23 -8.57 12.36 3.88
N VAL A 24 -8.36 13.68 3.81
CA VAL A 24 -8.13 14.42 2.56
C VAL A 24 -6.82 13.98 1.88
N GLY A 25 -5.87 13.45 2.66
CA GLY A 25 -4.61 12.92 2.16
C GLY A 25 -3.47 13.92 2.28
N SER A 26 -2.29 13.41 2.66
CA SER A 26 -1.09 14.22 2.90
C SER A 26 -0.68 15.10 1.73
N PRO A 27 -0.81 14.68 0.46
CA PRO A 27 -0.35 15.52 -0.62
C PRO A 27 -1.15 16.81 -0.78
N ASP A 28 -2.47 16.76 -0.53
CA ASP A 28 -3.34 17.93 -0.57
C ASP A 28 -3.05 18.88 0.62
N LEU A 29 -2.82 18.31 1.82
CA LEU A 29 -2.41 19.04 3.03
C LEU A 29 -1.06 19.76 2.86
N LEU A 30 -0.16 19.22 2.04
CA LEU A 30 1.14 19.80 1.71
C LEU A 30 1.07 20.81 0.57
N SER A 31 0.17 20.59 -0.40
CA SER A 31 -0.03 21.45 -1.57
C SER A 31 -0.74 22.77 -1.26
N GLY A 32 -1.50 22.79 -0.16
CA GLY A 32 -2.43 23.87 0.15
C GLY A 32 -3.74 23.76 -0.63
N GLY A 33 -4.30 22.56 -0.79
CA GLY A 33 -5.68 22.39 -1.27
C GLY A 33 -6.69 22.76 -0.19
N ALA A 34 -7.27 21.77 0.48
CA ALA A 34 -8.21 21.96 1.59
C ALA A 34 -7.74 23.01 2.64
N PRO A 35 -6.46 23.05 3.08
CA PRO A 35 -6.01 24.04 4.06
C PRO A 35 -6.10 25.51 3.59
N ARG A 36 -6.28 25.79 2.29
CA ARG A 36 -6.43 27.17 1.78
C ARG A 36 -7.87 27.65 1.71
N ALA A 37 -8.85 26.80 1.98
CA ALA A 37 -10.26 27.18 1.91
C ALA A 37 -10.63 28.27 2.92
N CYS A 38 -10.18 28.14 4.17
CA CYS A 38 -10.38 29.14 5.23
C CYS A 38 -9.43 28.94 6.42
N SER A 39 -9.40 29.89 7.36
CA SER A 39 -8.52 29.84 8.55
C SER A 39 -8.80 28.65 9.47
N ALA A 40 -10.07 28.24 9.62
CA ALA A 40 -10.44 27.08 10.43
C ALA A 40 -9.86 25.77 9.85
N TRP A 41 -9.96 25.61 8.52
CA TRP A 41 -9.41 24.48 7.80
C TRP A 41 -7.88 24.49 7.85
N TRP A 42 -7.26 25.67 7.75
CA TRP A 42 -5.82 25.82 7.93
C TRP A 42 -5.37 25.45 9.35
N GLY A 43 -6.13 25.84 10.38
CA GLY A 43 -5.88 25.46 11.76
C GLY A 43 -5.96 23.95 11.98
N ALA A 44 -7.01 23.31 11.45
CA ALA A 44 -7.18 21.86 11.51
C ALA A 44 -6.08 21.09 10.76
N ALA A 45 -5.62 21.59 9.62
CA ALA A 45 -4.53 20.99 8.86
C ALA A 45 -3.16 21.05 9.58
N ARG A 46 -3.02 21.92 10.57
CA ARG A 46 -1.81 22.01 11.43
C ARG A 46 -1.91 21.19 12.71
N ASP A 47 -3.07 20.61 12.99
CA ASP A 47 -3.26 19.77 14.17
C ASP A 47 -2.46 18.47 14.03
N PRO A 48 -1.67 18.05 15.04
CA PRO A 48 -0.90 16.81 14.98
C PRO A 48 -1.72 15.57 14.66
N LEU A 49 -3.00 15.54 15.05
CA LEU A 49 -3.88 14.40 14.79
C LEU A 49 -4.19 14.22 13.30
N ALA A 50 -4.10 15.29 12.49
CA ALA A 50 -4.23 15.20 11.03
C ALA A 50 -3.02 14.51 10.36
N TRP A 51 -1.90 14.34 11.08
CA TRP A 51 -0.64 13.79 10.58
C TRP A 51 -0.29 12.42 11.18
N ARG A 52 -1.23 11.77 11.88
CA ARG A 52 -1.04 10.40 12.40
C ARG A 52 -0.79 9.39 11.28
N ARG A 53 -1.43 9.58 10.13
CA ARG A 53 -1.25 8.74 8.94
C ARG A 53 -0.82 9.61 7.77
N VAL A 54 0.32 9.27 7.19
CA VAL A 54 0.92 10.01 6.08
C VAL A 54 0.98 9.11 4.86
N ASP A 55 0.23 9.44 3.81
CA ASP A 55 0.22 8.68 2.57
C ASP A 55 0.88 9.50 1.46
N LEU A 56 2.02 9.01 0.97
CA LEU A 56 2.84 9.68 -0.04
C LEU A 56 3.00 8.84 -1.30
N ARG A 57 2.22 7.76 -1.48
CA ARG A 57 2.33 6.86 -2.63
C ARG A 57 2.17 7.60 -3.97
N ASP A 58 1.22 8.53 -4.03
CA ASP A 58 0.92 9.33 -5.24
C ASP A 58 1.77 10.61 -5.37
N TRP A 59 2.79 10.79 -4.51
CA TRP A 59 3.58 12.03 -4.49
C TRP A 59 4.31 12.29 -5.81
N THR A 60 4.76 11.24 -6.51
CA THR A 60 5.41 11.36 -7.83
C THR A 60 4.49 12.03 -8.86
N ALA A 61 3.24 11.55 -8.96
CA ALA A 61 2.26 12.07 -9.91
C ALA A 61 1.93 13.54 -9.62
N LEU A 62 1.91 13.92 -8.34
CA LEU A 62 1.59 15.28 -7.93
C LEU A 62 2.76 16.24 -8.13
N THR A 63 4.00 15.79 -7.90
CA THR A 63 5.18 16.62 -8.17
C THR A 63 5.42 16.79 -9.67
N SER A 64 5.22 15.76 -10.48
CA SER A 64 5.33 15.85 -11.94
C SER A 64 4.27 16.77 -12.54
N ALA A 65 3.01 16.67 -12.11
CA ALA A 65 1.92 17.56 -12.53
C ALA A 65 2.21 19.05 -12.19
N ARG A 66 2.76 19.33 -11.00
CA ARG A 66 3.13 20.71 -10.62
C ARG A 66 4.29 21.26 -11.43
N ARG A 67 5.29 20.43 -11.72
CA ARG A 67 6.42 20.81 -12.60
C ARG A 67 5.92 21.11 -14.02
N ALA A 68 4.95 20.34 -14.52
CA ALA A 68 4.33 20.57 -15.83
C ALA A 68 3.42 21.82 -15.85
N ALA A 69 2.75 22.16 -14.74
CA ALA A 69 1.87 23.31 -14.64
C ALA A 69 2.59 24.68 -14.54
N GLY A 70 3.93 24.71 -14.51
CA GLY A 70 4.71 25.95 -14.55
C GLY A 70 4.59 26.85 -13.31
N THR A 71 3.95 26.39 -12.24
CA THR A 71 3.61 27.20 -11.05
C THR A 71 4.78 27.40 -10.06
N GLY A 72 6.03 27.25 -10.48
CA GLY A 72 7.20 27.39 -9.60
C GLY A 72 8.39 28.03 -10.30
N GLY A 73 8.60 29.32 -10.06
CA GLY A 73 9.77 30.05 -10.52
C GLY A 73 11.09 29.49 -9.98
N THR A 74 12.13 29.54 -10.81
CA THR A 74 13.57 29.43 -10.48
C THR A 74 13.99 28.36 -9.45
N SER A 75 13.28 27.24 -9.34
CA SER A 75 13.64 26.22 -8.36
C SER A 75 14.89 25.50 -8.83
N ARG A 76 15.96 25.61 -8.02
CA ARG A 76 17.12 24.70 -8.00
C ARG A 76 16.60 23.28 -8.29
N ARG A 77 17.25 22.54 -9.19
CA ARG A 77 16.88 21.14 -9.48
C ARG A 77 17.11 20.31 -8.21
N VAL A 78 16.17 20.35 -7.28
CA VAL A 78 16.13 19.51 -6.09
C VAL A 78 15.80 18.10 -6.59
N SER A 79 16.56 17.11 -6.12
CA SER A 79 16.30 15.73 -6.53
C SER A 79 14.94 15.30 -5.97
N VAL A 80 14.30 14.30 -6.59
CA VAL A 80 13.02 13.79 -6.10
C VAL A 80 13.17 13.20 -4.68
N GLN A 81 14.36 12.71 -4.34
CA GLN A 81 14.71 12.25 -3.00
C GLN A 81 14.77 13.41 -1.99
N ASP A 82 15.52 14.47 -2.29
CA ASP A 82 15.60 15.66 -1.43
C ASP A 82 14.21 16.31 -1.22
N ASP A 83 13.37 16.31 -2.27
CA ASP A 83 11.99 16.78 -2.19
C ASP A 83 11.17 15.92 -1.21
N LEU A 84 11.32 14.59 -1.26
CA LEU A 84 10.63 13.66 -0.34
C LEU A 84 11.16 13.81 1.09
N ALA A 85 12.47 13.93 1.30
CA ALA A 85 13.06 14.17 2.61
C ALA A 85 12.52 15.46 3.25
N GLY A 86 12.41 16.55 2.47
CA GLY A 86 11.81 17.80 2.95
C GLY A 86 10.34 17.64 3.34
N VAL A 87 9.58 16.82 2.61
CA VAL A 87 8.18 16.51 2.91
C VAL A 87 8.04 15.68 4.18
N LEU A 88 8.88 14.65 4.35
CA LEU A 88 8.90 13.83 5.55
C LEU A 88 9.26 14.66 6.78
N GLU A 89 10.19 15.60 6.67
CA GLU A 89 10.53 16.54 7.75
C GLU A 89 9.34 17.43 8.14
N ILE A 90 8.61 17.97 7.16
CA ILE A 90 7.39 18.75 7.42
C ILE A 90 6.35 17.87 8.12
N ALA A 91 6.13 16.65 7.62
CA ALA A 91 5.14 15.72 8.16
C ALA A 91 5.50 15.31 9.60
N ALA A 92 6.75 14.96 9.87
CA ALA A 92 7.25 14.60 11.20
C ALA A 92 7.08 15.76 12.19
N ARG A 93 7.44 16.98 11.79
CA ARG A 93 7.25 18.19 12.62
C ARG A 93 5.78 18.45 12.93
N ARG A 94 4.90 18.28 11.95
CA ARG A 94 3.45 18.49 12.14
C ARG A 94 2.84 17.40 13.01
N ALA A 95 3.29 16.16 12.88
CA ALA A 95 2.80 15.04 13.69
C ALA A 95 3.21 15.12 15.16
N ASP A 96 4.23 15.91 15.51
CA ASP A 96 4.65 16.15 16.90
C ASP A 96 4.87 14.83 17.68
N GLY A 97 5.56 13.88 17.05
CA GLY A 97 5.83 12.55 17.62
C GLY A 97 4.65 11.57 17.63
N ARG A 98 3.49 11.94 17.06
CA ARG A 98 2.26 11.09 16.99
C ARG A 98 2.07 10.40 15.65
N MET A 99 3.11 10.34 14.83
CA MET A 99 3.06 9.65 13.54
C MET A 99 2.96 8.14 13.76
N GLU A 100 1.91 7.53 13.23
CA GLU A 100 1.57 6.12 13.42
C GLU A 100 1.70 5.31 12.14
N ALA A 101 1.46 5.92 10.98
CA ALA A 101 1.64 5.23 9.70
C ALA A 101 2.25 6.14 8.64
N VAL A 102 3.17 5.60 7.85
CA VAL A 102 3.74 6.29 6.68
C VAL A 102 3.76 5.36 5.48
N LEU A 103 3.14 5.75 4.36
CA LEU A 103 3.18 5.00 3.12
C LEU A 103 4.11 5.71 2.14
N LEU A 104 5.33 5.19 1.98
CA LEU A 104 6.32 5.80 1.08
C LEU A 104 6.02 5.48 -0.39
N PRO A 105 6.38 6.39 -1.32
CA PRO A 105 6.29 6.14 -2.74
C PRO A 105 7.32 5.11 -3.22
N GLU A 106 7.10 4.57 -4.43
CA GLU A 106 7.97 3.56 -5.07
C GLU A 106 9.42 3.99 -5.21
N PHE A 107 9.67 5.28 -5.43
CA PHE A 107 11.03 5.80 -5.61
C PHE A 107 11.77 6.04 -4.29
N ALA A 108 11.12 5.90 -3.12
CA ALA A 108 11.79 6.15 -1.85
C ALA A 108 13.00 5.23 -1.68
N ASP A 109 14.03 5.72 -1.01
CA ASP A 109 15.28 4.99 -0.76
C ASP A 109 15.55 4.79 0.73
N GLU A 110 16.68 4.15 1.03
CA GLU A 110 17.10 3.82 2.39
C GLU A 110 17.23 5.02 3.34
N GLU A 111 17.60 6.21 2.82
CA GLU A 111 17.74 7.41 3.65
C GLU A 111 16.39 7.85 4.22
N HIS A 112 15.31 7.68 3.46
CA HIS A 112 13.95 8.02 3.89
C HIS A 112 13.46 7.12 5.03
N LEU A 113 13.76 5.82 4.95
CA LEU A 113 13.35 4.89 6.01
C LEU A 113 14.22 5.08 7.27
N LEU A 114 15.53 5.32 7.12
CA LEU A 114 16.42 5.67 8.23
C LEU A 114 15.95 6.95 8.94
N PHE A 115 15.57 7.98 8.18
CA PHE A 115 15.00 9.21 8.72
C PHE A 115 13.76 8.94 9.58
N LEU A 116 12.82 8.11 9.09
CA LEU A 116 11.62 7.75 9.84
C LEU A 116 11.95 7.00 11.14
N ALA A 117 12.92 6.09 11.08
CA ALA A 117 13.38 5.34 12.25
C ALA A 117 14.00 6.23 13.35
N GLU A 118 14.47 7.43 13.00
CA GLU A 118 15.04 8.39 13.95
C GLU A 118 14.03 9.41 14.47
N ARG A 119 13.07 9.83 13.63
CA ARG A 119 12.14 10.91 13.95
C ARG A 119 10.77 10.42 14.45
N SER A 120 10.40 9.18 14.13
CA SER A 120 9.03 8.66 14.29
C SER A 120 9.01 7.32 15.03
N LEU A 121 9.43 7.30 16.30
CA LEU A 121 9.54 6.06 17.08
C LEU A 121 8.20 5.39 17.43
N ASN A 122 7.08 6.11 17.33
CA ASN A 122 5.72 5.60 17.58
C ASN A 122 5.06 4.99 16.33
N LEU A 123 5.85 4.67 15.31
CA LEU A 123 5.34 4.14 14.05
C LEU A 123 4.77 2.73 14.26
N HIS A 124 3.50 2.56 13.91
CA HIS A 124 2.80 1.28 13.90
C HIS A 124 2.83 0.61 12.53
N TYR A 125 2.94 1.37 11.45
CA TYR A 125 2.97 0.82 10.11
C TYR A 125 3.84 1.66 9.16
N PHE A 126 4.60 1.01 8.28
CA PHE A 126 5.21 1.70 7.15
C PHE A 126 5.10 0.90 5.86
N SER A 127 5.10 1.60 4.72
CA SER A 127 5.33 1.00 3.41
C SER A 127 6.68 1.46 2.88
N PHE A 128 7.49 0.52 2.42
CA PHE A 128 8.83 0.72 1.85
C PHE A 128 9.01 -0.23 0.65
N PRO A 129 8.54 0.17 -0.54
CA PRO A 129 8.48 -0.68 -1.74
C PRO A 129 9.80 -0.85 -2.51
N THR A 130 10.92 -0.36 -1.99
CA THR A 130 12.21 -0.33 -2.72
C THR A 130 13.13 -1.48 -2.35
N THR A 131 14.05 -1.81 -3.26
CA THR A 131 15.05 -2.90 -3.13
C THR A 131 16.42 -2.44 -2.64
N CYS A 132 16.61 -1.13 -2.43
CA CYS A 132 17.94 -0.55 -2.30
C CYS A 132 18.55 -0.60 -0.88
N MET A 133 18.02 -1.42 0.03
CA MET A 133 18.45 -1.46 1.43
C MET A 133 19.10 -2.80 1.80
N THR A 134 20.23 -2.78 2.51
CA THR A 134 20.85 -3.99 3.04
C THR A 134 20.12 -4.53 4.27
N TYR A 135 20.24 -5.85 4.53
CA TYR A 135 19.62 -6.49 5.69
C TYR A 135 20.09 -5.88 7.02
N ASP A 136 21.37 -5.54 7.15
CA ASP A 136 21.93 -4.92 8.35
C ASP A 136 21.35 -3.53 8.61
N GLN A 137 21.17 -2.72 7.57
CA GLN A 137 20.52 -1.40 7.70
C GLN A 137 19.04 -1.57 8.08
N PHE A 138 18.35 -2.51 7.45
CA PHE A 138 16.95 -2.78 7.74
C PHE A 138 16.74 -3.25 9.19
N CYS A 139 17.55 -4.19 9.66
CA CYS A 139 17.50 -4.66 11.06
C CYS A 139 17.78 -3.50 12.04
N LYS A 140 18.72 -2.59 11.74
CA LYS A 140 18.95 -1.39 12.57
C LYS A 140 17.73 -0.47 12.62
N VAL A 141 16.99 -0.33 11.51
CA VAL A 141 15.72 0.41 11.48
C VAL A 141 14.69 -0.27 12.38
N ILE A 142 14.47 -1.57 12.18
CA ILE A 142 13.48 -2.36 12.92
C ILE A 142 13.76 -2.34 14.42
N GLY A 143 15.03 -2.41 14.85
CA GLY A 143 15.41 -2.31 16.26
C GLY A 143 15.01 -0.99 16.94
N LYS A 144 14.76 0.09 16.17
CA LYS A 144 14.24 1.37 16.68
C LYS A 144 12.70 1.41 16.74
N LEU A 145 12.01 0.62 15.92
CA LEU A 145 10.55 0.67 15.73
C LEU A 145 9.80 -0.39 16.57
N GLN A 146 9.93 -0.32 17.89
CA GLN A 146 9.41 -1.36 18.80
C GLN A 146 7.86 -1.44 18.86
N TYR A 147 7.17 -0.38 18.43
CA TYR A 147 5.70 -0.33 18.38
C TYR A 147 5.13 -0.76 17.03
N LEU A 148 5.97 -1.23 16.10
CA LEU A 148 5.55 -1.64 14.78
C LEU A 148 4.56 -2.82 14.89
N ARG A 149 3.43 -2.65 14.20
CA ARG A 149 2.37 -3.66 14.07
C ARG A 149 2.32 -4.25 12.68
N GLY A 150 2.87 -3.56 11.69
CA GLY A 150 3.00 -4.12 10.37
C GLY A 150 3.92 -3.34 9.45
N MET A 151 4.22 -3.92 8.30
CA MET A 151 4.99 -3.27 7.26
C MET A 151 4.56 -3.75 5.87
N ALA A 152 4.78 -2.92 4.86
CA ALA A 152 4.81 -3.31 3.47
C ALA A 152 6.24 -3.19 2.95
N VAL A 153 6.83 -4.27 2.47
CA VAL A 153 8.23 -4.31 2.01
C VAL A 153 8.39 -5.10 0.72
N ASP A 154 9.46 -4.83 0.00
CA ASP A 154 9.84 -5.59 -1.18
C ASP A 154 10.26 -7.04 -0.82
N GLU A 155 10.07 -7.96 -1.76
CA GLU A 155 10.45 -9.38 -1.60
C GLU A 155 11.94 -9.59 -1.25
N SER A 156 12.82 -8.68 -1.65
CA SER A 156 14.25 -8.71 -1.28
C SER A 156 14.48 -8.66 0.23
N LEU A 157 13.55 -8.11 1.02
CA LEU A 157 13.63 -8.07 2.48
C LEU A 157 12.98 -9.29 3.16
N ILE A 158 12.40 -10.22 2.39
CA ILE A 158 11.78 -11.43 2.90
C ILE A 158 12.83 -12.55 2.98
N ASN A 159 13.54 -12.59 4.10
CA ASN A 159 14.43 -13.69 4.44
C ASN A 159 14.33 -14.05 5.93
N TYR A 160 14.83 -15.22 6.29
CA TYR A 160 14.68 -15.78 7.63
C TYR A 160 15.28 -14.87 8.72
N ASP A 161 16.51 -14.40 8.56
CA ASP A 161 17.18 -13.60 9.57
C ASP A 161 16.50 -12.25 9.78
N VAL A 162 16.06 -11.60 8.69
CA VAL A 162 15.33 -10.33 8.75
C VAL A 162 13.98 -10.50 9.43
N LEU A 163 13.16 -11.47 9.02
CA LEU A 163 11.83 -11.65 9.62
C LEU A 163 11.89 -12.16 11.06
N LEU A 164 12.88 -12.99 11.40
CA LEU A 164 13.13 -13.37 12.78
C LEU A 164 13.53 -12.16 13.64
N HIS A 165 14.33 -11.24 13.09
CA HIS A 165 14.68 -10.00 13.78
C HIS A 165 13.44 -9.10 14.00
N VAL A 166 12.55 -8.99 13.01
CA VAL A 166 11.26 -8.30 13.15
C VAL A 166 10.43 -8.92 14.26
N TYR A 167 10.31 -10.25 14.29
CA TYR A 167 9.59 -10.96 15.35
C TYR A 167 10.16 -10.67 16.75
N GLN A 168 11.49 -10.60 16.87
CA GLN A 168 12.17 -10.33 18.14
C GLN A 168 12.03 -8.88 18.62
N CYS A 169 12.10 -7.91 17.70
CA CYS A 169 12.07 -6.48 18.05
C CYS A 169 10.64 -5.91 18.16
N CYS A 170 9.67 -6.50 17.47
CA CYS A 170 8.31 -5.98 17.33
C CYS A 170 7.28 -7.01 17.84
N PRO A 171 7.06 -7.13 19.16
CA PRO A 171 6.22 -8.18 19.75
C PRO A 171 4.73 -8.07 19.38
N ASN A 172 4.31 -6.93 18.81
CA ASN A 172 2.94 -6.66 18.36
C ASN A 172 2.81 -6.68 16.83
N PHE A 173 3.78 -7.25 16.11
CA PHE A 173 3.74 -7.37 14.65
C PHE A 173 2.68 -8.39 14.22
N LEU A 174 1.76 -7.96 13.36
CA LEU A 174 0.56 -8.70 12.95
C LEU A 174 0.22 -8.54 11.46
N GLU A 175 0.77 -7.55 10.77
CA GLU A 175 0.40 -7.24 9.38
C GLU A 175 1.63 -7.21 8.47
N LEU A 176 1.64 -8.01 7.41
CA LEU A 176 2.70 -8.02 6.41
C LEU A 176 2.09 -7.82 5.04
N LYS A 177 2.63 -6.87 4.31
CA LYS A 177 2.45 -6.76 2.87
C LYS A 177 3.78 -6.98 2.17
N VAL A 178 3.78 -7.79 1.12
CA VAL A 178 4.97 -8.05 0.30
C VAL A 178 4.71 -7.55 -1.11
N PHE A 179 5.62 -6.73 -1.62
CA PHE A 179 5.70 -6.43 -3.05
C PHE A 179 6.58 -7.51 -3.68
N ALA A 180 5.93 -8.56 -4.19
CA ALA A 180 6.61 -9.71 -4.78
C ALA A 180 6.14 -9.94 -6.21
N VAL A 181 7.08 -10.33 -7.07
CA VAL A 181 6.74 -10.77 -8.43
C VAL A 181 6.26 -12.22 -8.40
N TYR A 182 6.93 -13.05 -7.61
CA TYR A 182 6.63 -14.48 -7.51
C TYR A 182 6.80 -15.00 -6.08
N VAL A 183 5.90 -15.89 -5.64
CA VAL A 183 5.96 -16.54 -4.32
C VAL A 183 5.92 -18.06 -4.45
N ASP A 184 7.02 -18.69 -4.04
CA ASP A 184 7.16 -20.14 -3.90
C ASP A 184 6.89 -20.63 -2.47
N GLU A 185 7.00 -21.96 -2.30
CA GLU A 185 6.82 -22.61 -1.01
C GLU A 185 7.93 -22.27 0.00
N ASP A 186 9.13 -21.93 -0.47
CA ASP A 186 10.26 -21.57 0.39
C ASP A 186 10.03 -20.20 1.04
N MET A 187 9.67 -19.19 0.25
CA MET A 187 9.28 -17.87 0.78
C MET A 187 8.07 -17.98 1.71
N ALA A 188 7.07 -18.79 1.34
CA ALA A 188 5.92 -19.04 2.21
C ALA A 188 6.33 -19.68 3.54
N SER A 189 7.25 -20.65 3.52
CA SER A 189 7.78 -21.31 4.73
C SER A 189 8.53 -20.32 5.62
N ILE A 190 9.39 -19.46 5.04
CA ILE A 190 10.11 -18.41 5.78
C ILE A 190 9.14 -17.50 6.54
N ILE A 191 8.09 -17.00 5.87
CA ILE A 191 7.09 -16.14 6.51
C ILE A 191 6.36 -16.89 7.63
N CYS A 192 5.97 -18.15 7.38
CA CYS A 192 5.26 -18.97 8.37
C CYS A 192 6.11 -19.25 9.63
N ASP A 193 7.39 -19.58 9.43
CA ASP A 193 8.30 -19.93 10.52
C ASP A 193 8.68 -18.71 11.36
N CYS A 194 8.88 -17.55 10.72
CA CYS A 194 9.29 -16.33 11.42
C CYS A 194 8.12 -15.53 12.00
N LEU A 195 6.95 -15.54 11.36
CA LEU A 195 5.79 -14.70 11.72
C LEU A 195 4.51 -15.51 11.95
N PRO A 196 4.51 -16.51 12.86
CA PRO A 196 3.39 -17.44 13.02
C PRO A 196 2.09 -16.77 13.53
N ARG A 197 2.17 -15.58 14.13
CA ARG A 197 1.04 -14.83 14.71
C ARG A 197 0.45 -13.80 13.75
N LEU A 198 0.79 -13.87 12.47
CA LEU A 198 0.34 -12.92 11.47
C LEU A 198 -1.19 -12.99 11.32
N LYS A 199 -1.85 -11.83 11.35
CA LYS A 199 -3.30 -11.69 11.17
C LYS A 199 -3.70 -11.17 9.81
N LYS A 200 -2.81 -10.42 9.16
CA LYS A 200 -3.04 -9.84 7.84
C LYS A 200 -1.84 -10.10 6.94
N LEU A 201 -2.09 -10.76 5.81
CA LEU A 201 -1.11 -10.97 4.75
C LEU A 201 -1.61 -10.39 3.43
N GLU A 202 -0.82 -9.55 2.79
CA GLU A 202 -1.13 -8.96 1.48
C GLU A 202 0.02 -9.19 0.52
N ILE A 203 -0.21 -9.95 -0.56
CA ILE A 203 0.74 -10.14 -1.65
C ILE A 203 0.00 -9.98 -2.99
N PRO A 204 -0.54 -8.77 -3.26
CA PRO A 204 -1.30 -8.55 -4.48
C PRO A 204 -0.38 -8.48 -5.71
N ASN A 205 -0.92 -8.84 -6.87
CA ASN A 205 -0.28 -8.82 -8.18
C ASN A 205 0.96 -9.72 -8.28
N SER A 206 1.03 -10.78 -7.48
CA SER A 206 2.11 -11.77 -7.51
C SER A 206 1.65 -13.07 -8.17
N ASP A 207 2.55 -13.73 -8.90
CA ASP A 207 2.36 -15.12 -9.30
C ASP A 207 2.67 -16.03 -8.10
N MET A 208 1.73 -16.90 -7.73
CA MET A 208 1.82 -17.68 -6.50
C MET A 208 1.38 -19.11 -6.74
N SER A 209 2.22 -20.06 -6.34
CA SER A 209 1.91 -21.48 -6.49
C SER A 209 0.78 -21.93 -5.53
N CYS A 210 0.02 -22.96 -5.94
CA CYS A 210 -0.97 -23.64 -5.08
C CYS A 210 -0.34 -24.06 -3.74
N ALA A 211 0.89 -24.57 -3.80
CA ALA A 211 1.63 -25.04 -2.63
C ALA A 211 1.89 -23.90 -1.64
N ALA A 212 2.35 -22.74 -2.13
CA ALA A 212 2.57 -21.55 -1.30
C ALA A 212 1.26 -21.06 -0.63
N ILE A 213 0.15 -20.99 -1.38
CA ILE A 213 -1.15 -20.58 -0.83
C ILE A 213 -1.60 -21.55 0.27
N ILE A 214 -1.55 -22.86 0.00
CA ILE A 214 -1.93 -23.88 0.98
C ILE A 214 -1.02 -23.81 2.21
N LYS A 215 0.29 -23.59 2.03
CA LYS A 215 1.24 -23.43 3.12
C LYS A 215 0.85 -22.28 4.05
N PHE A 216 0.55 -21.10 3.51
CA PHE A 216 0.07 -19.99 4.34
C PHE A 216 -1.20 -20.34 5.10
N LEU A 217 -2.17 -20.95 4.42
CA LEU A 217 -3.45 -21.30 5.02
C LEU A 217 -3.33 -22.37 6.11
N ASP A 218 -2.35 -23.26 6.01
CA ASP A 218 -2.11 -24.34 6.97
C ASP A 218 -1.25 -23.89 8.16
N CYS A 219 -0.26 -23.03 7.95
CA CYS A 219 0.69 -22.65 9.00
C CYS A 219 0.29 -21.38 9.77
N LEU A 220 -0.42 -20.42 9.16
CA LEU A 220 -0.79 -19.16 9.82
C LEU A 220 -2.17 -19.26 10.48
N GLU A 221 -2.25 -19.94 11.61
CA GLU A 221 -3.53 -20.24 12.30
C GLU A 221 -4.32 -18.97 12.70
N GLU A 222 -3.63 -17.90 13.10
CA GLU A 222 -4.25 -16.62 13.49
C GLU A 222 -4.63 -15.71 12.30
N LEU A 223 -4.35 -16.14 11.06
CA LEU A 223 -4.62 -15.32 9.88
C LEU A 223 -6.12 -15.03 9.74
N GLU A 224 -6.47 -13.74 9.63
CA GLU A 224 -7.85 -13.27 9.49
C GLU A 224 -8.11 -12.65 8.11
N TYR A 225 -7.08 -12.07 7.50
CA TYR A 225 -7.15 -11.40 6.21
C TYR A 225 -6.01 -11.87 5.31
N MET A 226 -6.35 -12.32 4.11
CA MET A 226 -5.37 -12.66 3.07
C MET A 226 -5.79 -12.04 1.74
N ASP A 227 -4.89 -11.28 1.11
CA ASP A 227 -5.07 -10.73 -0.22
C ASP A 227 -3.96 -11.23 -1.15
N ILE A 228 -4.35 -12.00 -2.16
CA ILE A 228 -3.53 -12.52 -3.25
C ILE A 228 -4.16 -12.16 -4.60
N SER A 229 -4.99 -11.11 -4.65
CA SER A 229 -5.62 -10.63 -5.88
C SER A 229 -4.57 -10.19 -6.91
N GLY A 230 -4.82 -10.38 -8.21
CA GLY A 230 -3.76 -10.12 -9.19
C GLY A 230 -4.02 -10.59 -10.61
N TYR A 231 -2.94 -10.95 -11.30
CA TYR A 231 -2.90 -11.13 -12.75
C TYR A 231 -3.59 -12.44 -13.22
N GLU A 232 -3.40 -13.58 -12.57
CA GLU A 232 -4.13 -14.82 -12.92
C GLU A 232 -4.36 -15.67 -11.67
N THR A 233 -5.59 -16.15 -11.46
CA THR A 233 -5.97 -16.89 -10.24
C THR A 233 -6.43 -18.31 -10.56
N SER A 234 -5.94 -18.87 -11.68
CA SER A 234 -6.18 -20.25 -12.12
C SER A 234 -5.79 -21.31 -11.08
N VAL A 235 -4.99 -20.90 -10.09
CA VAL A 235 -4.46 -21.67 -8.97
C VAL A 235 -5.50 -21.85 -7.84
N ILE A 236 -6.61 -21.10 -7.83
CA ILE A 236 -7.62 -21.19 -6.78
C ILE A 236 -8.53 -22.41 -7.00
N SER A 237 -8.17 -23.49 -6.32
CA SER A 237 -8.94 -24.74 -6.29
C SER A 237 -10.00 -24.75 -5.18
N SER A 238 -10.93 -25.69 -5.26
CA SER A 238 -11.93 -25.93 -4.20
C SER A 238 -11.29 -26.22 -2.84
N SER A 239 -10.12 -26.86 -2.80
CA SER A 239 -9.37 -27.09 -1.56
C SER A 239 -8.81 -25.82 -0.96
N VAL A 240 -8.34 -24.87 -1.78
CA VAL A 240 -7.87 -23.55 -1.32
C VAL A 240 -9.05 -22.80 -0.72
N LEU A 241 -10.19 -22.74 -1.42
CA LEU A 241 -11.39 -22.06 -0.92
C LEU A 241 -11.91 -22.66 0.40
N HIS A 242 -11.88 -24.00 0.52
CA HIS A 242 -12.24 -24.67 1.76
C HIS A 242 -11.30 -24.29 2.91
N LYS A 243 -9.98 -24.29 2.69
CA LYS A 243 -9.02 -23.87 3.72
C LYS A 243 -9.15 -22.39 4.08
N ALA A 244 -9.39 -21.54 3.09
CA ALA A 244 -9.55 -20.09 3.25
C ALA A 244 -10.89 -19.71 3.90
N SER A 245 -11.86 -20.62 4.03
CA SER A 245 -13.18 -20.31 4.62
C SER A 245 -13.12 -19.90 6.09
N ARG A 246 -11.99 -20.16 6.77
CA ARG A 246 -11.74 -19.69 8.13
C ARG A 246 -11.36 -18.21 8.21
N LEU A 247 -10.88 -17.63 7.12
CA LEU A 247 -10.48 -16.22 7.04
C LEU A 247 -11.72 -15.33 7.11
N LYS A 248 -11.60 -14.16 7.76
CA LYS A 248 -12.66 -13.14 7.73
C LYS A 248 -12.76 -12.50 6.35
N VAL A 249 -11.61 -12.33 5.68
CA VAL A 249 -11.53 -11.77 4.34
C VAL A 249 -10.48 -12.54 3.54
N PHE A 250 -10.88 -13.04 2.38
CA PHE A 250 -9.99 -13.63 1.41
C PHE A 250 -10.20 -12.96 0.06
N VAL A 251 -9.23 -12.15 -0.37
CA VAL A 251 -9.25 -11.45 -1.65
C VAL A 251 -8.36 -12.20 -2.62
N TRP A 252 -8.95 -12.78 -3.66
CA TRP A 252 -8.23 -13.60 -4.63
C TRP A 252 -8.68 -13.35 -6.07
N ASN A 253 -9.58 -12.40 -6.31
CA ASN A 253 -10.13 -12.19 -7.65
C ASN A 253 -9.05 -11.65 -8.60
N SER A 254 -9.13 -12.04 -9.86
CA SER A 254 -8.24 -11.48 -10.88
C SER A 254 -8.66 -10.04 -11.21
N LYS A 255 -7.69 -9.14 -11.29
CA LYS A 255 -7.91 -7.76 -11.76
C LYS A 255 -8.22 -7.70 -13.26
N PHE A 256 -7.91 -8.75 -14.03
CA PHE A 256 -8.39 -8.86 -15.41
C PHE A 256 -9.89 -9.14 -15.47
N GLU A 257 -10.41 -9.99 -14.59
CA GLU A 257 -11.84 -10.30 -14.52
C GLU A 257 -12.67 -9.07 -14.12
N LEU A 258 -12.08 -8.17 -13.34
CA LEU A 258 -12.64 -6.87 -12.95
C LEU A 258 -12.44 -5.77 -14.01
N GLY A 259 -11.71 -6.03 -15.09
CA GLY A 259 -11.44 -5.07 -16.17
C GLY A 259 -10.48 -3.94 -15.80
N GLU A 260 -9.66 -4.12 -14.76
CA GLU A 260 -8.73 -3.10 -14.25
C GLU A 260 -7.40 -3.06 -15.01
N PHE A 261 -7.02 -4.15 -15.70
CA PHE A 261 -5.83 -4.19 -16.57
C PHE A 261 -6.19 -4.08 -18.05
N LYS A 262 -5.50 -3.19 -18.77
CA LYS A 262 -5.65 -2.97 -20.23
C LYS A 262 -4.55 -3.59 -21.07
N ASP A 263 -3.53 -4.15 -20.42
CA ASP A 263 -2.35 -4.64 -21.13
C ASP A 263 -2.54 -6.13 -21.37
N CYS A 264 -3.08 -6.47 -22.54
CA CYS A 264 -3.09 -7.84 -23.02
C CYS A 264 -1.73 -8.16 -23.65
N SER A 265 -1.04 -9.16 -23.12
CA SER A 265 0.25 -9.66 -23.63
C SER A 265 0.19 -10.16 -25.09
N ASN A 266 -1.02 -10.34 -25.64
CA ASN A 266 -1.26 -10.87 -26.98
C ASN A 266 -1.46 -9.78 -28.04
N CYS A 267 -1.60 -8.50 -27.65
CA CYS A 267 -1.51 -7.38 -28.58
C CYS A 267 -0.09 -6.79 -28.51
N GLY A 268 0.73 -7.11 -29.51
CA GLY A 268 2.06 -6.52 -29.67
C GLY A 268 2.02 -4.99 -29.66
N GLU A 269 3.18 -4.37 -29.36
CA GLU A 269 3.47 -2.96 -29.04
C GLU A 269 2.79 -1.86 -29.90
N HIS A 270 1.47 -1.81 -29.93
CA HIS A 270 0.71 -0.78 -30.61
C HIS A 270 -0.27 -0.14 -29.64
N SER A 271 0.16 1.05 -29.17
CA SER A 271 -0.65 2.16 -28.67
C SER A 271 -2.03 1.78 -28.13
N ILE A 272 -2.06 1.34 -26.88
CA ILE A 272 -3.28 1.00 -26.16
C ILE A 272 -4.12 2.26 -26.01
N ASN A 273 -5.27 2.30 -26.68
CA ASN A 273 -6.30 3.31 -26.43
C ASN A 273 -7.02 2.92 -25.12
N PRO A 274 -6.92 3.70 -24.04
CA PRO A 274 -7.53 3.35 -22.76
C PRO A 274 -9.07 3.34 -22.77
N GLN A 275 -9.75 3.64 -23.89
CA GLN A 275 -11.21 3.62 -23.95
C GLN A 275 -11.81 2.41 -24.68
N GLU A 276 -10.99 1.52 -25.26
CA GLU A 276 -11.50 0.33 -25.98
C GLU A 276 -10.90 -0.96 -25.39
N PRO A 277 -11.73 -1.95 -24.98
CA PRO A 277 -11.23 -3.26 -24.58
C PRO A 277 -10.58 -3.99 -25.76
N CYS A 278 -9.47 -4.70 -25.53
CA CYS A 278 -8.80 -5.46 -26.59
C CYS A 278 -9.76 -6.48 -27.23
N LYS A 279 -9.78 -6.55 -28.57
CA LYS A 279 -10.53 -7.55 -29.34
C LYS A 279 -10.24 -9.00 -28.90
N CYS A 280 -9.01 -9.25 -28.46
CA CYS A 280 -8.57 -10.55 -27.96
C CYS A 280 -9.35 -11.03 -26.71
N THR A 281 -9.84 -10.10 -25.88
CA THR A 281 -10.67 -10.39 -24.69
C THR A 281 -12.14 -10.66 -25.06
N ILE A 282 -12.60 -10.12 -26.20
CA ILE A 282 -13.96 -10.33 -26.71
C ILE A 282 -14.08 -11.72 -27.35
N ASP A 283 -13.08 -12.13 -28.13
CA ASP A 283 -13.11 -13.43 -28.80
C ASP A 283 -13.08 -14.60 -27.80
N HIS A 284 -12.35 -14.49 -26.69
CA HIS A 284 -12.37 -15.53 -25.63
C HIS A 284 -13.75 -15.64 -24.95
N LYS A 285 -14.37 -14.51 -24.62
CA LYS A 285 -15.72 -14.48 -24.01
C LYS A 285 -16.81 -14.99 -24.95
N VAL A 286 -16.69 -14.75 -26.26
CA VAL A 286 -17.62 -15.28 -27.27
C VAL A 286 -17.44 -16.79 -27.43
N MET A 287 -16.20 -17.29 -27.40
CA MET A 287 -15.93 -18.73 -27.53
C MET A 287 -16.36 -19.53 -26.29
N ASP A 288 -16.16 -19.01 -25.08
CA ASP A 288 -16.63 -19.67 -23.84
C ASP A 288 -18.17 -19.66 -23.72
N TRP A 289 -18.84 -18.65 -24.28
CA TRP A 289 -20.30 -18.60 -24.32
C TRP A 289 -20.89 -19.56 -25.38
N LEU A 290 -20.16 -19.83 -26.47
CA LEU A 290 -20.54 -20.78 -27.52
C LEU A 290 -20.20 -22.23 -27.17
N ALA A 291 -19.24 -22.47 -26.27
CA ALA A 291 -18.79 -23.82 -25.91
C ALA A 291 -19.80 -24.60 -25.05
N GLY A 292 -20.71 -23.93 -24.35
CA GLY A 292 -21.68 -24.57 -23.46
C GLY A 292 -21.02 -25.38 -22.32
N PRO A 293 -21.79 -25.84 -21.31
CA PRO A 293 -21.22 -26.70 -20.28
C PRO A 293 -20.79 -28.03 -20.90
N LEU A 294 -19.49 -28.34 -20.81
CA LEU A 294 -18.95 -29.66 -21.12
C LEU A 294 -19.73 -30.71 -20.31
N GLN A 295 -20.53 -31.52 -21.00
CA GLN A 295 -21.13 -32.69 -20.39
C GLN A 295 -20.01 -33.69 -20.08
N ILE A 296 -19.83 -33.93 -18.79
CA ILE A 296 -19.00 -34.99 -18.25
C ILE A 296 -19.72 -36.31 -18.61
N ASN A 297 -19.09 -37.13 -19.45
CA ASN A 297 -19.35 -38.58 -19.56
C ASN A 297 -18.16 -39.32 -18.97
#